data_AF-A0A7C1X277-F1
#
_entry.id   AF-A0A7C1X277-F1
#
_cell.length_a   1.000
_cell.length_b   1.000
_cell.length_c   1.000
_cell.angle_alpha   90.00
_cell.angle_beta   90.00
_cell.angle_gamma   90.00
#
_symmetry.space_group_name_H-M   'P 1'
#
loop_
_entity.id
_entity.type
_entity.pdbx_description
1 polymer ?
#
loop_
_entity_poly.entity_id
_entity_poly.type
_entity_poly.pdbx_seq_one_letter_code
_entity_poly.pdbx_strand_id
1 'polypeptide(L)'
;MSLVPEKVGAWLSDTGPEGDVVISTRVRFARNIEDVPFPGRMKTTEAELVLDTVHWALEETGYLKEGKFFEQGMLEQDDGLYFVERHLASPDFIASRNPRGLFV
;
A
#
# COMPACT_ATOMS: atom_id res chain seq x y z
N MET A 1 -15.33 7.42 -6.62
CA MET A 1 -15.97 6.23 -6.02
C MET A 1 -15.71 6.36 -4.54
N SER A 2 -16.73 6.63 -3.72
CA SER A 2 -16.52 6.89 -2.28
C SER A 2 -16.11 5.60 -1.58
N LEU A 3 -14.94 5.58 -0.92
CA LEU A 3 -14.51 4.47 -0.08
C LEU A 3 -15.42 4.41 1.15
N VAL A 4 -16.45 3.57 1.10
CA VAL A 4 -17.36 3.38 2.23
C VAL A 4 -16.61 2.64 3.36
N PRO A 5 -16.72 3.06 4.62
CA PRO A 5 -16.18 2.30 5.73
C PRO A 5 -17.00 1.03 5.94
N GLU A 6 -16.58 -0.08 5.35
CA GLU A 6 -17.02 -1.40 5.82
C GLU A 6 -16.31 -1.79 7.11
N LYS A 7 -16.90 -2.80 7.78
CA LYS A 7 -16.40 -3.52 8.95
C LYS A 7 -14.87 -3.66 8.85
N VAL A 8 -14.17 -3.43 9.97
CA VAL A 8 -12.72 -3.68 10.08
C VAL A 8 -12.44 -5.04 9.44
N GLY A 9 -11.55 -5.08 8.44
CA GLY A 9 -11.38 -6.26 7.59
C GLY A 9 -11.23 -7.52 8.46
N ALA A 10 -11.82 -8.65 8.05
CA ALA A 10 -11.97 -9.84 8.90
C ALA A 10 -10.68 -10.30 9.60
N TRP A 11 -9.52 -9.99 9.01
CA TRP A 11 -8.17 -10.17 9.55
C TRP A 11 -7.89 -9.45 10.89
N LEU A 12 -8.56 -8.33 11.17
CA LEU A 12 -8.45 -7.53 12.39
C LEU A 12 -9.52 -7.88 13.44
N SER A 13 -10.23 -9.00 13.28
CA SER A 13 -11.17 -9.49 14.29
C SER A 13 -10.45 -10.22 15.42
N ASP A 14 -10.88 -9.99 16.67
CA ASP A 14 -10.30 -10.49 17.93
C ASP A 14 -10.28 -12.02 18.06
N THR A 15 -9.38 -12.68 17.34
CA THR A 15 -9.24 -14.15 17.35
C THR A 15 -7.83 -14.63 17.68
N GLY A 16 -6.93 -13.70 18.04
CA GLY A 16 -5.56 -14.02 18.44
C GLY A 16 -5.46 -14.56 19.88
N PRO A 17 -4.37 -15.27 20.22
CA PRO A 17 -4.17 -15.86 21.56
C PRO A 17 -4.27 -14.88 22.74
N GLU A 18 -3.92 -13.61 22.52
CA GLU A 18 -3.89 -12.52 23.51
C GLU A 18 -4.76 -11.33 23.05
N GLY A 19 -5.88 -11.60 22.37
CA GLY A 19 -6.73 -10.58 21.74
C GLY A 19 -7.40 -9.60 22.71
N ASP A 20 -7.37 -9.85 24.01
CA ASP A 20 -7.82 -8.95 25.07
C ASP A 20 -6.84 -7.80 25.35
N VAL A 21 -5.56 -7.98 24.98
CA VAL A 21 -4.49 -6.98 25.20
C VAL A 21 -3.85 -6.53 23.89
N VAL A 22 -3.61 -7.46 22.97
CA VAL A 22 -2.88 -7.21 21.72
C VAL A 22 -3.85 -6.89 20.59
N ILE A 23 -3.88 -5.60 20.19
CA ILE A 23 -4.77 -5.10 19.12
C ILE A 23 -4.39 -5.69 17.75
N SER A 24 -3.11 -5.72 17.39
CA SER A 24 -2.64 -6.31 16.13
C SER A 24 -1.13 -6.55 16.12
N THR A 25 -0.67 -7.47 15.26
CA THR A 25 0.75 -7.67 14.93
C THR A 25 0.98 -7.34 13.46
N ARG A 26 2.04 -6.59 13.15
CA ARG A 26 2.36 -6.17 11.77
C ARG A 26 3.83 -6.40 11.45
N VAL A 27 4.10 -7.13 10.37
CA VAL A 27 5.44 -7.36 9.82
C VAL A 27 5.57 -6.58 8.49
N ARG A 28 6.70 -5.92 8.27
CA ARG A 28 6.96 -5.13 7.05
C ARG A 28 8.31 -5.49 6.45
N PHE A 29 8.34 -5.78 5.16
CA PHE A 29 9.56 -6.01 4.39
C PHE A 29 9.79 -4.85 3.43
N ALA A 30 10.82 -4.04 3.68
CA ALA A 30 11.24 -2.99 2.76
C ALA A 30 12.24 -3.55 1.74
N ARG A 31 12.05 -3.22 0.46
CA ARG A 31 12.93 -3.62 -0.66
C ARG A 31 13.12 -2.44 -1.61
N ASN A 32 14.24 -2.44 -2.33
CA ASN A 32 14.50 -1.53 -3.44
C ASN A 32 14.77 -2.38 -4.69
N ILE A 33 14.41 -1.87 -5.86
CA ILE A 33 14.67 -2.53 -7.14
C ILE A 33 16.10 -2.19 -7.58
N GLU A 34 16.82 -3.18 -8.09
CA GLU A 34 18.17 -2.99 -8.65
C GLU A 34 18.14 -1.99 -9.81
N ASP A 35 19.24 -1.27 -10.02
CA ASP A 35 19.39 -0.25 -11.07
C ASP A 35 18.40 0.94 -11.01
N VAL A 36 17.66 1.09 -9.91
CA VAL A 36 16.82 2.27 -9.64
C VAL A 36 17.37 3.06 -8.45
N PRO A 37 17.54 4.40 -8.56
CA PRO A 37 17.93 5.23 -7.43
C PRO A 37 16.95 5.13 -6.25
N PHE A 38 17.46 5.28 -5.02
CA PHE A 38 16.61 5.37 -3.84
C PHE A 38 15.58 6.51 -3.95
N PRO A 39 14.40 6.39 -3.32
CA PRO A 39 13.29 7.35 -3.48
C PRO A 39 13.67 8.83 -3.31
N GLY A 40 14.59 9.15 -2.39
CA GLY A 40 15.04 10.52 -2.16
C GLY A 40 15.84 11.17 -3.29
N ARG A 41 16.33 10.38 -4.27
CA ARG A 41 17.04 10.85 -5.47
C ARG A 41 16.36 10.43 -6.78
N MET A 42 15.28 9.68 -6.67
CA MET A 42 14.53 9.14 -7.78
C MET A 42 13.81 10.27 -8.53
N LYS A 43 13.86 10.23 -9.87
CA LYS A 43 13.07 11.09 -10.74
C LYS A 43 11.66 10.51 -10.92
N THR A 44 10.72 11.35 -11.34
CA THR A 44 9.34 10.92 -11.63
C THR A 44 9.29 9.73 -12.60
N THR A 45 10.07 9.75 -13.69
CA THR A 45 10.11 8.67 -14.68
C THR A 45 10.67 7.35 -14.13
N GLU A 46 11.58 7.42 -13.14
CA GLU A 46 12.11 6.24 -12.47
C GLU A 46 11.08 5.66 -11.49
N ALA A 47 10.28 6.51 -10.85
CA ALA A 47 9.15 6.08 -10.02
C ALA A 47 8.04 5.42 -10.85
N GLU A 48 7.72 5.97 -12.02
CA GLU A 48 6.79 5.38 -12.99
C GLU A 48 7.27 3.99 -13.43
N LEU A 49 8.57 3.84 -13.76
CA LEU A 49 9.16 2.54 -14.08
C LEU A 49 8.99 1.52 -12.95
N VAL A 50 9.20 1.94 -11.70
CA VAL A 50 8.97 1.08 -10.52
C VAL A 50 7.51 0.66 -10.42
N LEU A 51 6.57 1.58 -10.64
CA LEU A 51 5.15 1.27 -10.60
C LEU A 51 4.76 0.26 -11.67
N ASP A 52 5.17 0.49 -12.91
CA ASP A 52 4.86 -0.42 -14.02
C ASP A 52 5.44 -1.81 -13.78
N THR A 53 6.70 -1.87 -13.31
CA THR A 53 7.38 -3.13 -13.00
C THR A 53 6.65 -3.92 -11.90
N VAL A 54 6.25 -3.23 -10.82
CA VAL A 54 5.54 -3.87 -9.71
C VAL A 54 4.13 -4.26 -10.12
N HIS A 55 3.42 -3.43 -10.88
CA HIS A 55 2.07 -3.71 -11.37
C HIS A 55 2.06 -4.96 -12.26
N TRP A 56 2.95 -5.02 -13.25
CA TRP A 56 3.14 -6.20 -14.08
C TRP A 56 3.44 -7.45 -13.25
N ALA A 57 4.36 -7.35 -12.29
CA ALA A 57 4.70 -8.48 -11.45
C ALA A 57 3.49 -8.97 -10.63
N LEU A 58 2.70 -8.05 -10.05
CA LEU A 58 1.48 -8.38 -9.29
C LEU A 58 0.48 -9.18 -10.14
N GLU A 59 0.27 -8.77 -11.39
CA GLU A 59 -0.60 -9.46 -12.36
C GLU A 59 -0.08 -10.86 -12.71
N GLU A 60 1.23 -11.00 -12.92
CA GLU A 60 1.85 -12.26 -13.32
C GLU A 60 2.02 -13.28 -12.18
N THR A 61 2.11 -12.85 -10.92
CA THR A 61 2.40 -13.79 -9.80
C THR A 61 1.36 -14.90 -9.67
N GLY A 62 0.11 -14.63 -10.04
CA GLY A 62 -1.02 -15.52 -9.85
C GLY A 62 -1.45 -15.79 -8.38
N TYR A 63 -0.70 -15.29 -7.38
CA TYR A 63 -0.99 -15.48 -5.96
C TYR A 63 -1.86 -14.38 -5.36
N LEU A 64 -1.93 -13.21 -6.00
CA LEU A 64 -2.57 -12.01 -5.48
C LEU A 64 -3.82 -11.61 -6.26
N LYS A 65 -4.58 -12.59 -6.78
CA LYS A 65 -5.70 -12.36 -7.72
C LYS A 65 -6.90 -11.61 -7.13
N GLU A 66 -7.05 -11.58 -5.80
CA GLU A 66 -8.19 -10.98 -5.12
C GLU A 66 -7.93 -9.55 -4.63
N GLY A 67 -6.69 -9.08 -4.70
CA GLY A 67 -6.34 -7.73 -4.26
C GLY A 67 -6.64 -6.66 -5.32
N LYS A 68 -6.62 -5.41 -4.89
CA LYS A 68 -6.91 -4.24 -5.71
C LYS A 68 -5.72 -3.29 -5.72
N PHE A 69 -5.35 -2.86 -6.92
CA PHE A 69 -4.36 -1.82 -7.13
C PHE A 69 -5.02 -0.43 -7.14
N PHE A 70 -4.43 0.52 -6.41
CA PHE A 70 -4.85 1.91 -6.33
C PHE A 70 -3.73 2.80 -6.86
N GLU A 71 -4.03 3.52 -7.94
CA GLU A 71 -3.11 4.44 -8.61
C GLU A 71 -2.99 5.78 -7.87
N GLN A 72 -1.94 6.53 -8.21
CA GLN A 72 -1.59 7.82 -7.60
C GLN A 72 -2.77 8.78 -7.44
N GLY A 73 -3.61 8.93 -8.48
CA GLY A 73 -4.74 9.87 -8.44
C GLY A 73 -5.77 9.58 -7.35
N MET A 74 -5.88 8.32 -6.91
CA MET A 74 -6.72 7.92 -5.76
C MET A 74 -6.00 8.10 -4.42
N LEU A 75 -4.67 8.12 -4.41
CA LEU A 75 -3.88 8.28 -3.19
C LEU A 75 -3.63 9.75 -2.81
N GLU A 76 -3.89 10.69 -3.71
CA GLU A 76 -3.73 12.14 -3.50
C GLU A 76 -4.99 12.83 -2.94
N GLN A 77 -6.14 12.14 -2.94
CA GLN A 77 -7.41 12.66 -2.44
C GLN A 77 -7.62 12.31 -0.96
N ASP A 78 -8.79 12.65 -0.41
CA ASP A 78 -9.22 12.23 0.94
C ASP A 78 -9.14 10.70 1.14
N ASP A 79 -9.25 9.94 0.04
CA ASP A 79 -9.05 8.49 0.00
C ASP A 79 -7.64 8.08 0.49
N GLY A 80 -6.61 8.90 0.29
CA GLY A 80 -5.27 8.67 0.83
C GLY A 80 -5.24 8.61 2.36
N LEU A 81 -5.98 9.51 3.02
CA LEU A 81 -6.08 9.56 4.48
C LEU A 81 -6.81 8.32 5.02
N TYR A 82 -7.85 7.86 4.31
CA TYR A 82 -8.58 6.63 4.64
C TYR A 82 -7.65 5.40 4.76
N PHE A 83 -6.64 5.28 3.88
CA PHE A 83 -5.65 4.18 3.96
C PHE A 83 -4.70 4.31 5.15
N VAL A 84 -4.37 5.54 5.56
CA VAL A 84 -3.53 5.81 6.74
C VAL A 84 -4.27 5.48 8.03
N GLU A 85 -5.54 5.90 8.13
CA GLU A 85 -6.41 5.62 9.28
C GLU A 85 -6.63 4.12 9.48
N ARG A 86 -6.67 3.34 8.39
CA ARG A 86 -6.73 1.87 8.43
C ARG A 86 -5.39 1.18 8.58
N HIS A 87 -4.30 1.94 8.76
CA HIS A 87 -2.94 1.41 8.86
C HIS A 87 -2.45 0.61 7.65
N LEU A 88 -3.10 0.77 6.48
CA LEU A 88 -2.75 0.16 5.20
C LEU A 88 -1.61 0.90 4.49
N ALA A 89 -1.53 2.23 4.69
CA ALA A 89 -0.44 3.07 4.20
C ALA A 89 0.19 3.88 5.34
N SER A 90 1.42 4.37 5.13
CA SER A 90 2.06 5.32 6.05
C SER A 90 1.82 6.77 5.62
N PRO A 91 1.79 7.73 6.57
CA PRO A 91 1.70 9.16 6.24
C PRO A 91 2.72 9.61 5.21
N ASP A 92 3.99 9.22 5.37
CA ASP A 92 5.08 9.58 4.45
C ASP A 92 4.89 9.03 3.04
N PHE A 93 4.25 7.86 2.92
CA PHE A 93 3.96 7.26 1.62
C PHE A 93 2.90 8.10 0.90
N ILE A 94 1.83 8.47 1.59
CA ILE A 94 0.76 9.31 1.03
C ILE A 94 1.25 10.74 0.73
N ALA A 95 2.13 11.30 1.56
CA ALA A 95 2.69 12.64 1.39
C ALA A 95 3.82 12.73 0.35
N SER A 96 4.27 11.60 -0.20
CA SER A 96 5.34 11.57 -1.21
C SER A 96 4.97 12.42 -2.43
N ARG A 97 5.98 13.02 -3.08
CA ARG A 97 5.82 13.72 -4.36
C ARG A 97 6.06 12.83 -5.57
N ASN A 98 6.71 11.68 -5.35
CA ASN A 98 6.92 10.71 -6.42
C ASN A 98 5.63 9.94 -6.69
N PRO A 99 5.43 9.51 -7.95
CA PRO A 99 4.43 8.51 -8.30
C PRO A 99 4.47 7.32 -7.36
N ARG A 100 3.29 6.86 -6.98
CA ARG A 100 3.10 5.78 -6.00
C ARG A 100 1.83 4.99 -6.30
N GLY A 101 1.82 3.75 -5.84
CA GLY A 101 0.71 2.82 -6.00
C GLY A 101 0.60 1.94 -4.77
N LEU A 102 -0.63 1.62 -4.39
CA LEU A 102 -0.94 0.79 -3.24
C LEU A 102 -1.71 -0.44 -3.71
N PHE A 103 -1.25 -1.62 -3.32
CA PHE A 103 -1.98 -2.87 -3.54
C PHE A 103 -2.51 -3.37 -2.19
N VAL A 104 -3.80 -3.67 -2.11
CA VAL A 104 -4.47 -4.16 -0.90
C VAL A 104 -5.38 -5.33 -1.23
#